data_AF-X7EA93-F1
#
_entry.id   AF-X7EA93-F1
#
_cell.length_a   1.000
_cell.length_b   1.000
_cell.length_c   1.000
_cell.angle_alpha   90.00
_cell.angle_beta   90.00
_cell.angle_gamma   90.00
#
_symmetry.space_group_name_H-M   'P 1'
#
loop_
_entity.id
_entity.type
_entity.pdbx_description
1 polymer ?
#
loop_
_entity_poly.entity_id
_entity_poly.type
_entity_poly.pdbx_seq_one_letter_code
_entity_poly.pdbx_strand_id
1 'polypeptide(L)'
;MRFLPVKSEETQGVASVFRVRELLVRRCTQTINALRGHLTEYGQVVPQGATNARRLIALVADDESDLPATARASLKVLTATLSRLDDQIAILDVEINRRAKENEVARRLMTIPGIGPLIATAITTLAPPPEAFRKGRDLFARKTVHWTLFCSRSPWLGLIPRQHSTG
;
A
#
# COMPACT_ATOMS: atom_id res chain seq x y z
N MET A 1 25.36 25.30 0.10
CA MET A 1 24.56 24.15 0.57
C MET A 1 23.30 24.67 1.23
N ARG A 2 22.12 24.15 0.88
CA ARG A 2 20.86 24.54 1.51
C ARG A 2 20.48 23.46 2.53
N PHE A 3 20.60 23.77 3.81
CA PHE A 3 20.21 22.85 4.89
C PHE A 3 18.68 22.77 4.96
N LEU A 4 18.16 21.54 5.03
CA LEU A 4 16.75 21.31 5.34
C LEU A 4 16.59 21.34 6.86
N PRO A 5 15.56 22.01 7.39
CA PRO A 5 15.30 22.00 8.82
C PRO A 5 15.11 20.55 9.31
N VAL A 6 15.67 20.25 10.49
CA VAL A 6 15.49 18.96 11.15
C VAL A 6 14.00 18.79 11.47
N LYS A 7 13.42 17.65 11.09
CA LYS A 7 12.02 17.35 11.37
C LYS A 7 11.83 17.16 12.87
N SER A 8 10.71 17.63 13.43
CA SER A 8 10.37 17.34 14.83
C SER A 8 10.22 15.83 15.05
N GLU A 9 10.46 15.36 16.27
CA GLU A 9 10.31 13.94 16.63
C GLU A 9 8.90 13.43 16.31
N GLU A 10 7.88 14.26 16.55
CA GLU A 10 6.50 13.94 16.21
C GLU A 10 6.31 13.72 14.70
N THR A 11 6.87 14.62 13.87
CA THR A 11 6.81 14.50 12.40
C THR A 11 7.59 13.27 11.92
N GLN A 12 8.72 12.97 12.56
CA GLN A 12 9.52 11.78 12.26
C GLN A 12 8.76 10.49 12.64
N GLY A 13 8.02 10.50 13.76
CA GLY A 13 7.12 9.43 14.17
C GLY A 13 6.02 9.19 13.15
N VAL A 14 5.34 10.26 12.69
CA VAL A 14 4.32 10.16 11.63
C VAL A 14 4.94 9.59 10.35
N ALA A 15 6.13 10.06 9.96
CA ALA A 15 6.82 9.57 8.76
C ALA A 15 7.17 8.08 8.85
N SER A 16 7.46 7.57 10.04
CA SER A 16 7.71 6.13 10.26
C SER A 16 6.47 5.28 9.98
N VAL A 17 5.27 5.75 10.32
CA VAL A 17 4.00 5.05 9.98
C VAL A 17 3.89 4.81 8.48
N PHE A 18 4.17 5.84 7.67
CA PHE A 18 4.17 5.73 6.20
C PHE A 18 5.21 4.74 5.69
N ARG A 19 6.45 4.80 6.21
CA ARG A 19 7.53 3.91 5.76
C ARG A 19 7.27 2.46 6.11
N VAL A 20 6.74 2.20 7.31
CA VAL A 20 6.37 0.85 7.74
C VAL A 20 5.24 0.32 6.87
N ARG A 21 4.19 1.12 6.62
CA ARG A 21 3.10 0.75 5.71
C ARG A 21 3.62 0.41 4.32
N GLU A 22 4.48 1.25 3.75
CA GLU A 22 5.07 1.02 2.43
C GLU A 22 5.87 -0.29 2.38
N LEU A 23 6.62 -0.60 3.44
CA LEU A 23 7.33 -1.88 3.57
C LEU A 23 6.36 -3.07 3.58
N LEU A 24 5.28 -3.00 4.34
CA LEU A 24 4.29 -4.09 4.41
C LEU A 24 3.56 -4.29 3.08
N VAL A 25 3.21 -3.23 2.36
CA VAL A 25 2.60 -3.32 1.03
C VAL A 25 3.54 -3.98 0.02
N ARG A 26 4.84 -3.65 0.07
CA ARG A 26 5.87 -4.33 -0.75
C ARG A 26 5.95 -5.82 -0.42
N ARG A 27 5.92 -6.19 0.86
CA ARG A 27 5.91 -7.59 1.29
C ARG A 27 4.66 -8.32 0.80
N CYS A 28 3.48 -7.71 0.87
CA CYS A 28 2.23 -8.29 0.34
C CYS A 28 2.38 -8.61 -1.16
N THR A 29 2.89 -7.66 -1.95
CA THR A 29 3.17 -7.88 -3.38
C THR A 29 4.16 -9.02 -3.62
N GLN A 30 5.24 -9.06 -2.85
CA GLN A 30 6.25 -10.12 -2.93
C GLN A 30 5.65 -11.50 -2.62
N THR A 31 4.84 -11.61 -1.56
CA THR A 31 4.19 -12.84 -1.15
C THR A 31 3.15 -13.31 -2.18
N ILE A 32 2.38 -12.40 -2.78
CA ILE A 32 1.45 -12.72 -3.89
C ILE A 32 2.21 -13.28 -5.08
N ASN A 33 3.36 -12.70 -5.42
CA ASN A 33 4.16 -13.17 -6.55
C ASN A 33 4.79 -14.54 -6.27
N ALA A 34 5.27 -14.78 -5.05
CA ALA A 34 5.76 -16.11 -4.65
C ALA A 34 4.64 -17.17 -4.71
N LEU A 35 3.46 -16.85 -4.18
CA LEU A 35 2.28 -17.72 -4.22
C LEU A 35 1.90 -18.07 -5.67
N ARG A 36 1.89 -17.07 -6.57
CA ARG A 36 1.62 -17.28 -7.99
C ARG A 36 2.67 -18.16 -8.66
N GLY A 37 3.95 -17.94 -8.36
CA GLY A 37 5.05 -18.74 -8.90
C GLY A 37 4.86 -20.23 -8.59
N HIS A 38 4.66 -20.56 -7.31
CA HIS A 38 4.43 -21.94 -6.89
C HIS A 38 3.17 -22.56 -7.49
N LEU A 39 2.05 -21.82 -7.55
CA LEU A 39 0.83 -22.33 -8.17
C LEU A 39 1.02 -22.63 -9.67
N THR A 40 1.87 -21.86 -10.36
CA THR A 40 2.18 -22.09 -11.77
C THR A 40 2.94 -23.41 -11.98
N GLU A 41 3.79 -23.83 -11.03
CA GLU A 41 4.49 -25.12 -11.08
C GLU A 41 3.53 -26.32 -11.09
N TYR A 42 2.34 -26.15 -10.52
CA TYR A 42 1.28 -27.16 -10.48
C TYR A 42 0.19 -26.94 -11.54
N GLY A 43 0.48 -26.16 -12.59
CA GLY A 43 -0.45 -25.89 -13.69
C GLY A 43 -1.58 -24.91 -13.37
N GLN A 44 -1.60 -24.34 -12.16
CA GLN A 44 -2.61 -23.37 -11.74
C GLN A 44 -2.23 -21.96 -12.18
N VAL A 45 -2.53 -21.64 -13.45
CA VAL A 45 -2.19 -20.35 -14.06
C VAL A 45 -3.26 -19.30 -13.74
N VAL A 46 -2.86 -18.26 -13.02
CA VAL A 46 -3.69 -17.10 -12.70
C VAL A 46 -3.04 -15.82 -13.24
N PRO A 47 -3.78 -14.94 -13.95
CA PRO A 47 -3.21 -13.72 -14.50
C PRO A 47 -2.51 -12.85 -13.45
N GLN A 48 -1.46 -12.15 -13.87
CA GLN A 48 -0.79 -11.17 -13.04
C GLN A 48 -1.78 -10.06 -12.63
N GLY A 49 -1.64 -9.57 -11.41
CA GLY A 49 -2.44 -8.45 -10.92
C GLY A 49 -2.88 -8.64 -9.48
N ALA A 50 -3.06 -7.49 -8.83
CA ALA A 50 -3.49 -7.40 -7.46
C ALA A 50 -4.86 -8.03 -7.20
N THR A 51 -5.78 -7.76 -8.12
CA THR A 51 -7.17 -8.19 -8.07
C THR A 51 -7.32 -9.72 -8.06
N ASN A 52 -6.29 -10.45 -8.49
CA ASN A 52 -6.30 -11.92 -8.57
C ASN A 52 -5.78 -12.60 -7.30
N ALA A 53 -5.32 -11.88 -6.28
CA ALA A 53 -4.79 -12.50 -5.07
C ALA A 53 -5.82 -13.37 -4.35
N ARG A 54 -7.09 -12.94 -4.32
CA ARG A 54 -8.23 -13.74 -3.84
C ARG A 54 -8.32 -15.10 -4.51
N ARG A 55 -8.16 -15.12 -5.83
CA ARG A 55 -8.24 -16.35 -6.61
C ARG A 55 -7.10 -17.30 -6.28
N LEU A 56 -5.88 -16.76 -6.10
CA LEU A 56 -4.72 -17.56 -5.64
C LEU A 56 -4.97 -18.17 -4.26
N ILE A 57 -5.49 -17.39 -3.31
CA ILE A 57 -5.81 -17.87 -1.96
C ILE A 57 -6.91 -18.94 -2.01
N ALA A 58 -7.94 -18.73 -2.81
CA ALA A 58 -9.04 -19.68 -2.99
C ALA A 58 -8.55 -21.03 -3.55
N LEU A 59 -7.64 -21.03 -4.54
CA LEU A 59 -7.07 -22.26 -5.10
C LEU A 59 -6.31 -23.10 -4.07
N VAL A 60 -5.64 -22.46 -3.11
CA VAL A 60 -4.94 -23.14 -2.02
C VAL A 60 -5.92 -23.68 -0.96
N ALA A 61 -7.05 -22.98 -0.76
CA ALA A 61 -8.10 -23.38 0.17
C ALA A 61 -8.99 -24.49 -0.38
N ASP A 62 -9.10 -24.61 -1.71
CA ASP A 62 -9.89 -25.62 -2.40
C ASP A 62 -9.22 -27.00 -2.32
N ASP A 63 -9.75 -27.88 -1.48
CA ASP A 63 -9.20 -29.22 -1.26
C ASP A 63 -9.32 -30.13 -2.49
N GLU A 64 -10.19 -29.79 -3.46
CA GLU A 64 -10.37 -30.52 -4.73
C GLU A 64 -9.35 -30.11 -5.80
N SER A 65 -8.50 -29.10 -5.55
CA SER A 65 -7.47 -28.72 -6.51
C SER A 65 -6.34 -29.75 -6.59
N ASP A 66 -5.74 -29.90 -7.77
CA ASP A 66 -4.65 -30.86 -8.08
C ASP A 66 -3.31 -30.58 -7.34
N LEU A 67 -3.35 -29.83 -6.24
CA LEU A 67 -2.17 -29.50 -5.43
C LEU A 67 -1.80 -30.68 -4.51
N PRO A 68 -0.55 -31.18 -4.58
CA PRO A 68 -0.06 -32.16 -3.64
C PRO A 68 -0.21 -31.67 -2.18
N ALA A 69 -0.57 -32.56 -1.25
CA ALA A 69 -0.83 -32.20 0.14
C ALA A 69 0.34 -31.42 0.80
N THR A 70 1.58 -31.84 0.54
CA THR A 70 2.80 -31.17 1.03
C THR A 70 2.94 -29.74 0.49
N ALA A 71 2.63 -29.54 -0.79
CA ALA A 71 2.64 -28.22 -1.41
C ALA A 71 1.54 -27.34 -0.82
N ARG A 72 0.32 -27.87 -0.72
CA ARG A 72 -0.83 -27.17 -0.12
C ARG A 72 -0.53 -26.69 1.30
N ALA A 73 0.04 -27.54 2.15
CA ALA A 73 0.43 -27.18 3.51
C ALA A 73 1.43 -26.00 3.53
N SER A 74 2.41 -26.02 2.64
CA SER A 74 3.40 -24.94 2.51
C SER A 74 2.79 -23.64 1.98
N LEU A 75 1.91 -23.73 0.97
CA LEU A 75 1.22 -22.55 0.41
C LEU A 75 0.22 -21.93 1.39
N LYS A 76 -0.39 -22.73 2.28
CA LYS A 76 -1.23 -22.22 3.37
C LYS A 76 -0.45 -21.24 4.26
N VAL A 77 0.85 -21.44 4.49
CA VAL A 77 1.71 -20.49 5.22
C VAL A 77 1.78 -19.12 4.53
N LEU A 78 1.90 -19.09 3.20
CA LEU A 78 1.91 -17.84 2.43
C LEU A 78 0.55 -17.15 2.49
N THR A 79 -0.56 -17.88 2.39
CA THR A 79 -1.91 -17.31 2.50
C THR A 79 -2.21 -16.72 3.88
N ALA A 80 -1.74 -17.37 4.95
CA ALA A 80 -1.84 -16.85 6.32
C ALA A 80 -0.97 -15.59 6.49
N THR A 81 0.22 -15.59 5.90
CA THR A 81 1.11 -14.41 5.90
C THR A 81 0.46 -13.22 5.20
N LEU A 82 -0.20 -13.43 4.06
CA LEU A 82 -0.94 -12.38 3.37
C LEU A 82 -2.04 -11.78 4.25
N SER A 83 -2.84 -12.63 4.90
CA SER A 83 -3.91 -12.18 5.79
C SER A 83 -3.37 -11.31 6.93
N ARG A 84 -2.28 -11.75 7.57
CA ARG A 84 -1.63 -10.98 8.64
C ARG A 84 -1.06 -9.64 8.15
N LEU A 85 -0.45 -9.61 6.96
CA LEU A 85 0.05 -8.37 6.38
C LEU A 85 -1.08 -7.39 6.10
N ASP A 86 -2.22 -7.87 5.58
CA ASP A 86 -3.40 -7.05 5.33
C ASP A 86 -3.96 -6.44 6.63
N ASP A 87 -4.06 -7.22 7.71
CA ASP A 87 -4.49 -6.73 9.02
C ASP A 87 -3.56 -5.64 9.56
N GLN A 88 -2.25 -5.86 9.46
CA GLN A 88 -1.25 -4.88 9.91
C GLN A 88 -1.29 -3.59 9.08
N ILE A 89 -1.52 -3.69 7.77
CA ILE A 89 -1.72 -2.52 6.90
C ILE A 89 -2.98 -1.77 7.30
N ALA A 90 -4.08 -2.48 7.59
CA ALA A 90 -5.34 -1.86 8.01
C ALA A 90 -5.19 -1.07 9.32
N ILE A 91 -4.42 -1.58 10.29
CA ILE A 91 -4.10 -0.85 11.53
C ILE A 91 -3.36 0.47 11.23
N LEU A 92 -2.37 0.44 10.33
CA LEU A 92 -1.63 1.63 9.95
C LEU A 92 -2.51 2.62 9.15
N ASP A 93 -3.43 2.13 8.33
CA ASP A 93 -4.40 2.96 7.60
C ASP A 93 -5.37 3.69 8.55
N VAL A 94 -5.84 3.03 9.61
CA VAL A 94 -6.65 3.68 10.66
C VAL A 94 -5.86 4.80 11.33
N GLU A 95 -4.60 4.57 11.65
CA GLU A 95 -3.74 5.58 12.27
C GLU A 95 -3.48 6.78 11.35
N ILE A 96 -3.23 6.54 10.05
CA ILE A 96 -3.09 7.61 9.05
C ILE A 96 -4.39 8.42 8.92
N ASN A 97 -5.55 7.74 8.89
CA ASN A 97 -6.85 8.39 8.83
C ASN A 97 -7.14 9.26 10.06
N ARG A 98 -6.74 8.80 11.25
CA ARG A 98 -6.87 9.56 12.50
C ARG A 98 -6.06 10.86 12.41
N ARG A 99 -4.78 10.77 12.04
CA ARG A 99 -3.88 11.93 11.88
C ARG A 99 -4.37 12.91 10.82
N ALA A 100 -4.93 12.41 9.71
CA ALA A 100 -5.50 13.25 8.67
C ALA A 100 -6.64 14.16 9.17
N LYS A 101 -7.46 13.65 10.10
CA LYS A 101 -8.60 14.38 10.67
C LYS A 101 -8.18 15.41 11.74
N GLU A 102 -7.07 15.15 12.43
CA GLU A 102 -6.51 16.03 13.46
C GLU A 102 -5.76 17.22 12.86
N ASN A 103 -5.19 17.06 11.65
CA ASN A 103 -4.43 18.11 10.99
C ASN A 103 -5.32 18.98 10.09
N GLU A 104 -5.40 20.28 10.39
CA GLU A 104 -6.23 21.23 9.64
C GLU A 104 -5.81 21.37 8.16
N VAL A 105 -4.51 21.38 7.88
CA VAL A 105 -3.99 21.44 6.51
C VAL A 105 -4.37 20.17 5.74
N ALA A 106 -4.26 19.00 6.38
CA ALA A 106 -4.67 17.73 5.77
C ALA A 106 -6.18 17.70 5.48
N ARG A 107 -7.02 18.20 6.39
CA ARG A 107 -8.48 18.33 6.15
C ARG A 107 -8.78 19.24 4.96
N ARG A 108 -8.08 20.36 4.82
CA ARG A 108 -8.23 21.27 3.66
C ARG A 108 -7.77 20.60 2.37
N LEU A 109 -6.65 19.88 2.40
CA LEU A 109 -6.18 19.12 1.23
C LEU A 109 -7.18 18.06 0.79
N MET A 110 -7.86 17.41 1.74
CA MET A 110 -8.88 16.40 1.46
C MET A 110 -10.15 16.93 0.77
N THR A 111 -10.38 18.24 0.70
CA THR A 111 -11.50 18.79 -0.07
C THR A 111 -11.23 18.78 -1.57
N ILE A 112 -9.98 18.58 -1.99
CA ILE A 112 -9.59 18.49 -3.39
C ILE A 112 -9.98 17.10 -3.93
N PRO A 113 -10.73 17.02 -5.05
CA PRO A 113 -11.08 15.75 -5.66
C PRO A 113 -9.84 14.88 -5.92
N GLY A 114 -9.88 13.63 -5.46
CA GLY A 114 -8.77 12.68 -5.60
C GLY A 114 -7.73 12.72 -4.48
N ILE A 115 -7.79 13.68 -3.54
CA ILE A 115 -6.91 13.72 -2.37
C ILE A 115 -7.61 13.08 -1.16
N GLY A 116 -7.20 11.85 -0.85
CA GLY A 116 -7.65 11.15 0.36
C GLY A 116 -6.75 11.39 1.59
N PRO A 117 -7.13 10.85 2.76
CA PRO A 117 -6.37 10.96 4.02
C PRO A 117 -4.89 10.57 3.90
N LEU A 118 -4.61 9.50 3.14
CA LEU A 118 -3.25 9.03 2.88
C LEU A 118 -2.40 10.09 2.18
N ILE A 119 -2.93 10.68 1.11
CA ILE A 119 -2.21 11.68 0.30
C ILE A 119 -2.08 12.98 1.09
N ALA A 120 -3.16 13.45 1.73
CA ALA A 120 -3.17 14.66 2.52
C ALA A 120 -2.16 14.61 3.68
N THR A 121 -2.12 13.48 4.39
CA THR A 121 -1.20 13.29 5.52
C THR A 121 0.24 13.08 5.04
N ALA A 122 0.44 12.41 3.90
CA ALA A 122 1.77 12.29 3.28
C ALA A 122 2.32 13.65 2.87
N ILE A 123 1.51 14.53 2.27
CA ILE A 123 1.92 15.88 1.89
C ILE A 123 2.34 16.67 3.14
N THR A 124 1.49 16.71 4.16
CA THR A 124 1.78 17.49 5.38
C THR A 124 2.98 16.96 6.18
N THR A 125 3.27 15.66 6.11
CA THR A 125 4.34 15.03 6.91
C THR A 125 5.67 14.92 6.14
N LEU A 126 5.59 14.55 4.87
CA LEU A 126 6.76 14.15 4.09
C LEU A 126 7.24 15.27 3.17
N ALA A 127 6.34 16.14 2.68
CA ALA A 127 6.72 17.19 1.75
C ALA A 127 7.69 18.18 2.40
N PRO A 128 8.79 18.51 1.71
CA PRO A 128 9.61 19.67 2.02
C PRO A 128 8.77 20.96 2.07
N PRO A 129 9.27 22.02 2.76
CA PRO A 129 8.67 23.35 2.70
C PRO A 129 8.42 23.80 1.25
N PRO A 130 7.31 24.49 0.94
CA PRO A 130 6.97 24.95 -0.41
C PRO A 130 8.12 25.72 -1.10
N GLU A 131 8.88 26.48 -0.32
CA GLU A 131 10.03 27.27 -0.74
C GLU A 131 11.21 26.38 -1.22
N ALA A 132 11.13 25.07 -1.00
CA ALA A 132 12.08 24.07 -1.50
C ALA A 132 11.82 23.62 -2.93
N PHE A 133 10.68 23.98 -3.50
CA PHE A 133 10.33 23.61 -4.87
C PHE A 133 10.54 24.79 -5.82
N ARG A 134 11.18 24.52 -6.95
CA ARG A 134 11.38 25.51 -8.02
C ARG A 134 10.16 25.58 -8.92
N LYS A 135 9.46 24.45 -9.09
CA LYS A 135 8.16 24.30 -9.77
C LYS A 135 7.29 23.30 -9.00
N GLY A 136 5.97 23.46 -9.01
CA GLY A 136 5.04 22.54 -8.31
C GLY A 136 5.15 21.07 -8.75
N ARG A 137 5.60 20.81 -9.99
CA ARG A 137 5.85 19.45 -10.50
C ARG A 137 7.06 18.76 -9.85
N ASP A 138 7.97 19.51 -9.22
CA ASP A 138 9.16 18.96 -8.55
C ASP A 138 8.80 18.18 -7.28
N LEU A 139 7.60 18.41 -6.73
CA LEU A 139 7.04 17.66 -5.61
C LEU A 139 6.86 16.17 -5.95
N PHE A 140 6.51 15.85 -7.19
CA PHE A 140 6.27 14.49 -7.68
C PHE A 140 7.52 13.81 -8.24
N ALA A 141 8.54 14.58 -8.62
CA ALA A 141 9.81 14.06 -9.12
C ALA A 141 10.74 13.52 -8.01
N ARG A 142 10.58 14.01 -6.77
CA ARG A 142 11.37 13.55 -5.63
C ARG A 142 10.76 12.27 -5.06
N LYS A 143 11.58 11.22 -4.87
CA LYS A 143 11.20 9.92 -4.27
C LYS A 143 10.48 10.01 -2.91
N THR A 144 10.39 11.20 -2.31
CA THR A 144 9.60 11.51 -1.12
C THR A 144 8.11 11.20 -1.28
N VAL A 145 7.60 11.22 -2.52
CA VAL A 145 6.21 10.87 -2.88
C VAL A 145 6.20 9.81 -4.00
N HIS A 146 7.17 8.88 -3.98
CA HIS A 146 7.24 7.86 -5.02
C HIS A 146 5.94 7.03 -5.06
N TRP A 147 5.49 6.79 -6.28
CA TRP A 147 4.21 6.22 -6.69
C TRP A 147 3.81 4.88 -6.03
N THR A 148 4.69 4.23 -5.28
CA THR A 148 4.35 3.06 -4.46
C THR A 148 3.37 3.37 -3.32
N LEU A 149 3.19 4.64 -2.94
CA LEU A 149 2.13 5.09 -2.03
C LEU A 149 0.73 5.11 -2.69
N PHE A 150 0.63 4.99 -4.03
CA PHE A 150 -0.63 5.01 -4.79
C PHE A 150 -1.32 3.65 -4.96
N CYS A 151 -0.83 2.59 -4.31
CA CYS A 151 -1.71 1.47 -3.94
C CYS A 151 -2.59 1.90 -2.74
N SER A 152 -3.38 2.96 -2.94
CA SER A 152 -4.40 3.38 -1.99
C SER A 152 -5.67 2.57 -2.25
N ARG A 153 -6.21 2.00 -1.17
CA ARG A 153 -7.33 1.04 -1.08
C ARG A 153 -6.89 -0.41 -1.25
N SER A 154 -6.65 -1.08 -0.12
CA SER A 154 -6.94 -2.52 -0.03
C SER A 154 -8.36 -2.70 -0.52
N PRO A 155 -8.49 -3.39 -1.66
CA PRO A 155 -8.88 -4.78 -1.56
C PRO A 155 -8.30 -5.61 -2.72
N TRP A 156 -7.18 -6.29 -2.48
CA TRP A 156 -6.88 -7.56 -3.17
C TRP A 156 -8.06 -8.53 -3.02
N LEU A 157 -8.85 -8.27 -1.98
CA LEU A 157 -10.21 -8.68 -1.70
C LEU A 157 -11.33 -7.92 -2.51
N GLY A 158 -11.16 -7.57 -3.78
CA GLY A 158 -12.25 -7.27 -4.74
C GLY A 158 -13.33 -6.20 -4.45
N LEU A 159 -12.96 -4.97 -4.09
CA LEU A 159 -13.81 -3.75 -4.11
C LEU A 159 -13.01 -2.46 -4.44
N ILE A 160 -12.61 -2.27 -5.70
CA ILE A 160 -11.96 -1.01 -6.13
C ILE A 160 -13.05 0.00 -6.52
N PRO A 161 -13.15 1.19 -5.90
CA PRO A 161 -13.98 2.26 -6.46
C PRO A 161 -13.26 2.85 -7.66
N ARG A 162 -13.92 2.83 -8.82
CA ARG A 162 -13.46 3.41 -10.09
C ARG A 162 -12.91 4.82 -9.85
N GLN A 163 -11.62 5.03 -10.15
CA GLN A 163 -11.10 6.37 -10.40
C GLN A 163 -11.52 6.76 -11.81
N HIS A 164 -12.48 7.67 -11.92
CA HIS A 164 -12.66 8.45 -13.14
C HIS A 164 -11.60 9.56 -13.14
N SER A 165 -10.46 9.29 -13.76
CA SER A 165 -9.59 10.35 -14.23
C SER A 165 -10.04 10.68 -15.65
N THR A 166 -10.83 11.73 -15.83
CA THR A 166 -10.99 12.37 -17.14
C THR A 166 -9.71 13.14 -17.42
N GLY A 167 -8.80 12.48 -18.13
CA GLY A 167 -7.74 13.09 -18.93
C GLY A 167 -8.01 12.77 -20.38
#